data_AF-A0A8H7H7R9-F1
#
_entry.id   AF-A0A8H7H7R9-F1
#
_cell.length_a   1.000
_cell.length_b   1.000
_cell.length_c   1.000
_cell.angle_alpha   90.00
_cell.angle_beta   90.00
_cell.angle_gamma   90.00
#
_symmetry.space_group_name_H-M   'P 1'
#
loop_
_entity.id
_entity.type
_entity.pdbx_description
1 polymer ?
#
loop_
_entity_poly.entity_id
_entity_poly.type
_entity_poly.pdbx_seq_one_letter_code
_entity_poly.pdbx_strand_id
1 'polypeptide(L)'
;MDPVEENPKLIYNLVLDDNKDVATSKRRGVRIAAALMALYYAGTNLRHVWRIWRYRHLNCPKLLENPRLDTPWQAVLCSRKDCAFISTMGVDVATFNYILLSGFCYLWLTHPIPQDDVNPSGATQLGQRLLDAEGGLGVLLHYLSGTMNKTSLQQIFALVPLVLTCYIHFLRQILALTLEKIPKARICWPKPDKMQEYLQAIQLRHPSVIGGFGFLDGLSLPIGASSDADIKRSTYNGWLHSHCINNVLVFAPNGCVIAAKVNAPGSWHNSRTVAHIYNLLQDKTPAGFFLIANTAFPCGGNNLAGKIKTPLKHKDALPNNPIKAQDAINYSNAITSA
;
A
#
# COMPACT_ATOMS: atom_id res chain seq x y z
N MET A 1 15.28 15.36 34.63
CA MET A 1 15.68 16.30 35.70
C MET A 1 14.40 16.81 36.31
N ASP A 2 14.02 16.21 37.44
CA ASP A 2 12.78 16.53 38.13
C ASP A 2 12.95 17.84 38.91
N PRO A 3 12.02 18.80 38.82
CA PRO A 3 12.07 20.06 39.56
C PRO A 3 11.81 19.89 41.07
N VAL A 4 11.75 18.64 41.56
CA VAL A 4 11.52 18.30 42.96
C VAL A 4 12.83 18.26 43.76
N GLU A 5 13.99 18.16 43.10
CA GLU A 5 15.30 18.08 43.78
C GLU A 5 15.88 19.44 44.19
N GLU A 6 15.41 20.58 43.66
CA GLU A 6 16.07 21.88 43.87
C GLU A 6 15.52 22.72 45.04
N ASN A 7 14.43 22.34 45.72
CA ASN A 7 13.93 23.17 46.83
C ASN A 7 13.15 22.41 47.94
N PRO A 8 13.84 21.55 48.74
CA PRO A 8 13.22 20.86 49.87
C PRO A 8 12.74 21.81 50.99
N LYS A 9 13.20 23.06 51.01
CA LYS A 9 12.81 24.06 52.02
C LYS A 9 11.40 24.63 51.81
N LEU A 10 10.85 24.57 50.60
CA LEU A 10 9.51 25.13 50.32
C LEU A 10 8.38 24.21 50.80
N ILE A 11 8.62 22.90 50.79
CA ILE A 11 7.66 21.89 51.26
C ILE A 11 7.66 21.83 52.80
N TYR A 12 8.82 21.99 53.43
CA TYR A 12 8.96 21.91 54.88
C TYR A 12 8.20 23.03 55.63
N ASN A 13 8.16 24.24 55.07
CA ASN A 13 7.49 25.39 55.68
C ASN A 13 5.95 25.39 55.53
N LEU A 14 5.39 24.48 54.73
CA LEU A 14 3.94 24.40 54.50
C LEU A 14 3.23 23.46 55.49
N VAL A 15 3.97 22.60 56.19
CA VAL A 15 3.39 21.43 56.91
C VAL A 15 3.39 21.57 58.43
N LEU A 16 4.27 22.36 59.05
CA LEU A 16 4.33 22.45 60.51
C LEU A 16 4.49 23.89 60.99
N ASP A 17 3.37 24.55 61.26
CA ASP A 17 3.31 25.53 62.34
C ASP A 17 1.98 25.32 63.08
N ASP A 18 2.12 24.63 64.19
CA ASP A 18 1.10 24.08 65.06
C ASP A 18 0.82 25.10 66.16
N ASN A 19 -0.03 26.09 65.87
CA ASN A 19 -0.62 26.93 66.90
C ASN A 19 -2.10 27.20 66.60
N LYS A 20 -2.88 26.95 67.64
CA LYS A 20 -4.34 26.78 67.73
C LYS A 20 -5.10 27.99 67.20
N ASP A 21 -5.99 27.80 66.23
CA ASP A 21 -7.23 28.58 66.05
C ASP A 21 -8.17 27.93 65.02
N VAL A 22 -9.44 27.73 65.38
CA VAL A 22 -10.42 26.98 64.56
C VAL A 22 -10.85 27.76 63.31
N ALA A 23 -10.79 29.10 63.35
CA ALA A 23 -11.13 29.97 62.21
C ALA A 23 -10.02 30.00 61.13
N THR A 24 -8.75 29.82 61.51
CA THR A 24 -7.61 29.79 60.58
C THR A 24 -7.50 28.46 59.85
N SER A 25 -7.96 27.36 60.46
CA SER A 25 -8.02 26.02 59.85
C SER A 25 -8.89 25.97 58.59
N LYS A 26 -10.08 26.60 58.61
CA LYS A 26 -10.98 26.66 57.44
C LYS A 26 -10.39 27.47 56.29
N ARG A 27 -9.69 28.58 56.58
CA ARG A 27 -8.96 29.38 55.58
C ARG A 27 -7.71 28.67 55.05
N ARG A 28 -7.00 27.89 55.88
CA ARG A 28 -5.88 27.03 55.46
C ARG A 28 -6.35 25.94 54.50
N GLY A 29 -7.46 25.26 54.81
CA GLY A 29 -8.05 24.23 53.95
C GLY A 29 -8.42 24.74 52.55
N VAL A 30 -9.02 25.93 52.46
CA VAL A 30 -9.36 26.56 51.16
C VAL A 30 -8.09 26.95 50.37
N ARG A 31 -7.05 27.45 51.04
CA ARG A 31 -5.77 27.78 50.39
C ARG A 31 -5.04 26.55 49.87
N ILE A 32 -5.05 25.46 50.63
CA ILE A 32 -4.46 24.18 50.21
C ILE A 32 -5.23 23.59 49.03
N ALA A 33 -6.57 23.60 49.07
CA ALA A 33 -7.40 23.13 47.97
C ALA A 33 -7.20 23.97 46.69
N ALA A 34 -7.12 25.29 46.81
CA ALA A 34 -6.82 26.18 45.69
C ALA A 34 -5.42 25.95 45.11
N ALA A 35 -4.42 25.73 45.97
CA ALA A 35 -3.06 25.41 45.54
C ALA A 35 -2.98 24.05 44.83
N LEU A 36 -3.69 23.04 45.32
CA LEU A 36 -3.79 21.71 44.69
C LEU A 36 -4.51 21.77 43.34
N MET A 37 -5.58 22.57 43.22
CA MET A 37 -6.28 22.80 41.95
C MET A 37 -5.39 23.56 40.95
N ALA A 38 -4.65 24.57 41.39
CA ALA A 38 -3.70 25.30 40.55
C ALA A 38 -2.54 24.40 40.10
N LEU A 39 -2.00 23.56 40.97
CA LEU A 39 -0.97 22.55 40.64
C LEU A 39 -1.51 21.47 39.70
N TYR A 40 -2.75 21.03 39.89
CA TYR A 40 -3.41 20.09 38.98
C TYR A 40 -3.56 20.71 37.59
N TYR A 41 -4.08 21.94 37.50
CA TYR A 41 -4.28 22.66 36.24
C TYR A 41 -2.95 23.00 35.54
N ALA A 42 -1.94 23.42 36.30
CA ALA A 42 -0.58 23.61 35.78
C ALA A 42 0.02 22.27 35.31
N GLY A 43 -0.18 21.18 36.05
CA GLY A 43 0.26 19.84 35.71
C GLY A 43 -0.47 19.25 34.49
N THR A 44 -1.74 19.57 34.25
CA THR A 44 -2.46 19.18 33.03
C THR A 44 -1.99 19.98 31.83
N ASN A 45 -1.78 21.29 31.98
CA ASN A 45 -1.26 22.15 30.91
C ASN A 45 0.19 21.79 30.55
N LEU A 46 1.04 21.56 31.55
CA LEU A 46 2.38 21.04 31.31
C LEU A 46 2.31 19.68 30.63
N ARG A 47 1.51 18.71 31.10
CA ARG A 47 1.35 17.42 30.40
C ARG A 47 0.84 17.57 28.97
N HIS A 48 -0.02 18.54 28.68
CA HIS A 48 -0.46 18.89 27.33
C HIS A 48 0.69 19.43 26.47
N VAL A 49 1.45 20.40 26.99
CA VAL A 49 2.61 20.99 26.31
C VAL A 49 3.70 19.92 26.10
N TRP A 50 4.03 19.14 27.10
CA TRP A 50 4.99 18.03 27.01
C TRP A 50 4.54 16.93 26.04
N ARG A 51 3.23 16.64 25.92
CA ARG A 51 2.67 15.78 24.86
C ARG A 51 2.90 16.39 23.47
N ILE A 52 2.70 17.69 23.30
CA ILE A 52 2.94 18.41 22.03
C ILE A 52 4.42 18.30 21.60
N TRP A 53 5.36 18.36 22.55
CA TRP A 53 6.80 18.25 22.25
C TRP A 53 7.28 16.83 21.92
N ARG A 54 6.60 15.78 22.41
CA ARG A 54 6.98 14.37 22.15
C ARG A 54 6.54 13.85 20.78
N TYR A 55 5.55 14.50 20.16
CA TYR A 55 4.98 14.02 18.91
C TYR A 55 5.49 14.82 17.71
N ARG A 56 6.35 14.18 16.89
CA ARG A 56 6.81 14.71 15.60
C ARG A 56 5.75 14.58 14.50
N HIS A 57 4.52 15.01 14.76
CA HIS A 57 3.44 14.97 13.76
C HIS A 57 2.70 16.31 13.63
N LEU A 58 2.09 16.54 12.47
CA LEU A 58 1.35 17.77 12.20
C LEU A 58 0.04 17.75 12.99
N ASN A 59 -0.14 18.73 13.87
CA ASN A 59 -1.37 18.94 14.63
C ASN A 59 -2.29 19.88 13.85
N CYS A 60 -3.60 19.85 14.17
CA CYS A 60 -4.64 20.69 13.55
C CYS A 60 -4.25 22.17 13.32
N PRO A 61 -3.65 22.92 14.27
CA PRO A 61 -3.25 24.32 14.03
C PRO A 61 -2.06 24.51 13.08
N LYS A 62 -1.40 23.44 12.63
CA LYS A 62 -0.30 23.47 11.65
C LYS A 62 -0.73 23.02 10.26
N LEU A 63 -2.02 22.74 10.07
CA LEU A 63 -2.63 22.31 8.81
C LEU A 63 -3.64 23.36 8.36
N LEU A 64 -4.04 23.33 7.08
CA LEU A 64 -5.12 24.18 6.58
C LEU A 64 -6.42 23.90 7.35
N GLU A 65 -7.20 24.95 7.62
CA GLU A 65 -8.40 24.87 8.48
C GLU A 65 -9.49 23.98 7.88
N ASN A 66 -9.68 24.04 6.55
CA ASN A 66 -10.70 23.26 5.87
C ASN A 66 -10.06 22.26 4.88
N PRO A 67 -10.16 20.94 5.12
CA PRO A 67 -9.59 19.94 4.24
C PRO A 67 -10.31 19.82 2.87
N ARG A 68 -11.47 20.48 2.73
CA ARG A 68 -12.25 20.51 1.48
C ARG A 68 -12.00 21.73 0.61
N LEU A 69 -11.29 22.75 1.10
CA LEU A 69 -11.07 24.01 0.38
C LEU A 69 -9.58 24.34 0.32
N ASP A 70 -9.13 24.86 -0.82
CA ASP A 70 -7.78 25.41 -1.03
C ASP A 70 -6.61 24.49 -0.63
N THR A 71 -6.83 23.18 -0.62
CA THR A 71 -5.76 22.20 -0.40
C THR A 71 -5.04 21.86 -1.71
N PRO A 72 -3.77 21.41 -1.65
CA PRO A 72 -3.08 20.90 -2.85
C PRO A 72 -3.86 19.81 -3.59
N TRP A 73 -4.59 18.96 -2.85
CA TRP A 73 -5.50 17.98 -3.44
C TRP A 73 -6.60 18.65 -4.27
N GLN A 74 -7.28 19.67 -3.73
CA GLN A 74 -8.36 20.36 -4.44
C GLN A 74 -7.86 21.04 -5.71
N ALA A 75 -6.63 21.58 -5.70
CA ALA A 75 -6.02 22.12 -6.92
C ALA A 75 -5.84 21.03 -8.00
N VAL A 76 -5.40 19.82 -7.64
CA VAL A 76 -5.31 18.69 -8.57
C VAL A 76 -6.69 18.29 -9.07
N LEU A 77 -7.67 18.11 -8.16
CA LEU A 77 -9.03 17.73 -8.49
C LEU A 77 -9.71 18.72 -9.45
N CYS A 78 -9.61 20.02 -9.16
CA CYS A 78 -10.17 21.09 -9.99
C CYS A 78 -9.46 21.20 -11.36
N SER A 79 -8.16 20.90 -11.43
CA SER A 79 -7.41 21.00 -12.69
C SER A 79 -7.90 20.01 -13.76
N ARG A 80 -8.41 18.84 -13.35
CA ARG A 80 -8.85 17.74 -14.22
C ARG A 80 -7.86 17.40 -15.34
N LYS A 81 -6.56 17.46 -15.05
CA LYS A 81 -5.49 17.11 -16.00
C LYS A 81 -5.00 15.69 -15.76
N ASP A 82 -5.01 14.87 -16.82
CA ASP A 82 -4.55 13.48 -16.75
C ASP A 82 -3.11 13.35 -16.25
N CYS A 83 -2.20 14.24 -16.68
CA CYS A 83 -0.82 14.20 -16.22
C CYS A 83 -0.68 14.34 -14.70
N ALA A 84 -1.50 15.18 -14.06
CA ALA A 84 -1.49 15.37 -12.62
C ALA A 84 -2.05 14.14 -11.90
N PHE A 85 -3.15 13.58 -12.40
CA PHE A 85 -3.76 12.38 -11.83
C PHE A 85 -2.86 11.16 -11.97
N ILE A 86 -2.27 10.93 -13.14
CA ILE A 86 -1.36 9.80 -13.38
C ILE A 86 -0.12 9.93 -12.50
N SER A 87 0.47 11.13 -12.39
CA SER A 87 1.69 11.33 -11.61
C SER A 87 1.50 11.17 -10.10
N THR A 88 0.30 11.46 -9.59
CA THR A 88 0.04 11.48 -8.13
C THR A 88 -0.73 10.26 -7.64
N MET A 89 -1.64 9.73 -8.47
CA MET A 89 -2.58 8.66 -8.14
C MET A 89 -2.41 7.44 -9.04
N GLY A 90 -1.60 7.49 -10.10
CA GLY A 90 -1.36 6.36 -11.00
C GLY A 90 -2.52 6.03 -11.94
N VAL A 91 -3.55 6.88 -12.02
CA VAL A 91 -4.73 6.71 -12.89
C VAL A 91 -5.04 8.02 -13.61
N ASP A 92 -5.70 7.95 -14.77
CA ASP A 92 -6.19 9.15 -15.46
C ASP A 92 -7.52 9.66 -14.87
N VAL A 93 -7.99 10.83 -15.32
CA VAL A 93 -9.22 11.45 -14.80
C VAL A 93 -10.45 10.58 -15.11
N ALA A 94 -10.48 9.97 -16.29
CA ALA A 94 -11.58 9.09 -16.70
C ALA A 94 -11.71 7.86 -15.80
N THR A 95 -10.60 7.20 -15.49
CA THR A 95 -10.53 6.02 -14.62
C THR A 95 -10.86 6.40 -13.18
N PHE A 96 -10.37 7.54 -12.69
CA PHE A 96 -10.73 8.04 -11.36
C PHE A 96 -12.25 8.20 -11.21
N ASN A 97 -12.88 8.90 -12.15
CA ASN A 97 -14.33 9.09 -12.15
C ASN A 97 -15.09 7.78 -12.33
N TYR A 98 -14.58 6.88 -13.17
CA TYR A 98 -15.17 5.55 -13.36
C TYR A 98 -15.19 4.75 -12.04
N ILE A 99 -14.09 4.72 -11.29
CA ILE A 99 -14.04 4.04 -9.97
C ILE A 99 -15.02 4.70 -8.99
N LEU A 100 -15.03 6.04 -8.96
CA LEU A 100 -15.90 6.81 -8.06
C LEU A 100 -17.39 6.48 -8.28
N LEU A 101 -17.82 6.46 -9.55
CA LEU A 101 -19.21 6.22 -9.95
C LEU A 101 -19.59 4.73 -9.93
N SER A 102 -18.62 3.81 -10.01
CA SER A 102 -18.86 2.35 -9.99
C SER A 102 -19.25 1.78 -8.61
N GLY A 103 -19.57 2.65 -7.65
CA GLY A 103 -20.07 2.26 -6.33
C GLY A 103 -19.21 2.73 -5.16
N PHE A 104 -18.03 3.31 -5.41
CA PHE A 104 -17.19 3.84 -4.34
C PHE A 104 -17.90 4.96 -3.59
N CYS A 105 -18.50 5.92 -4.30
CA CYS A 105 -19.25 7.02 -3.68
C CYS A 105 -20.41 6.51 -2.83
N TYR A 106 -21.16 5.51 -3.33
CA TYR A 106 -22.25 4.88 -2.59
C TYR A 106 -21.75 4.18 -1.31
N LEU A 107 -20.70 3.39 -1.40
CA LEU A 107 -20.11 2.69 -0.25
C LEU A 107 -19.51 3.65 0.76
N TRP A 108 -18.87 4.72 0.29
CA TRP A 108 -18.41 5.81 1.14
C TRP A 108 -19.58 6.37 1.94
N LEU A 109 -20.69 6.73 1.31
CA LEU A 109 -21.83 7.36 2.01
C LEU A 109 -22.58 6.41 2.96
N THR A 110 -22.58 5.10 2.69
CA THR A 110 -23.40 4.12 3.43
C THR A 110 -22.66 3.35 4.53
N HIS A 111 -21.33 3.26 4.46
CA HIS A 111 -20.56 2.48 5.44
C HIS A 111 -20.06 3.39 6.57
N PRO A 112 -20.27 3.03 7.86
CA PRO A 112 -19.69 3.78 8.96
C PRO A 112 -18.16 3.64 8.98
N ILE A 113 -17.47 4.72 9.35
CA ILE A 113 -16.01 4.69 9.53
C ILE A 113 -15.73 3.89 10.82
N PRO A 114 -14.98 2.78 10.77
CA PRO A 114 -14.65 2.02 11.96
C PRO A 114 -13.80 2.87 12.90
N GLN A 115 -14.33 3.10 14.10
CA GLN A 115 -13.62 3.59 15.27
C GLN A 115 -13.93 2.61 16.42
N ASP A 116 -13.02 2.45 17.36
CA ASP A 116 -13.13 1.47 18.46
C ASP A 116 -14.44 1.62 19.26
N ASP A 117 -15.05 2.80 19.24
CA ASP A 117 -16.30 3.14 19.96
C ASP A 117 -17.56 3.21 19.08
N VAL A 118 -17.50 2.81 17.79
CA VAL A 118 -18.63 2.95 16.85
C VAL A 118 -19.33 1.62 16.61
N ASN A 119 -20.64 1.59 16.85
CA ASN A 119 -21.50 0.46 16.50
C ASN A 119 -21.48 0.23 14.97
N PRO A 120 -21.03 -0.95 14.48
CA PRO A 120 -20.95 -1.24 13.05
C PRO A 120 -22.32 -1.26 12.34
N SER A 121 -23.42 -1.30 13.09
CA SER A 121 -24.80 -1.21 12.57
C SER A 121 -25.43 0.19 12.72
N GLY A 122 -24.66 1.20 13.16
CA GLY A 122 -25.14 2.56 13.35
C GLY A 122 -25.33 3.33 12.03
N ALA A 123 -26.28 4.26 12.00
CA ALA A 123 -26.49 5.16 10.87
C ALA A 123 -25.24 6.03 10.61
N THR A 124 -24.89 6.24 9.34
CA THR A 124 -23.69 6.99 8.96
C THR A 124 -23.84 8.47 9.29
N GLN A 125 -22.92 9.02 10.11
CA GLN A 125 -22.86 10.46 10.39
C GLN A 125 -22.10 11.20 9.28
N LEU A 126 -22.79 11.47 8.17
CA LEU A 126 -22.21 12.14 6.99
C LEU A 126 -21.65 13.54 7.29
N GLY A 127 -22.23 14.27 8.25
CA GLY A 127 -21.81 15.61 8.65
C GLY A 127 -20.47 15.69 9.40
N GLN A 128 -19.94 14.56 9.89
CA GLN A 128 -18.67 14.53 10.64
C GLN A 128 -17.46 14.10 9.78
N ARG A 129 -17.66 13.81 8.50
CA ARG A 129 -16.57 13.45 7.61
C ARG A 129 -15.82 14.70 7.18
N LEU A 130 -14.49 14.68 7.29
CA LEU A 130 -13.66 15.80 6.89
C LEU A 130 -13.53 15.87 5.36
N LEU A 131 -13.53 14.74 4.66
CA LEU A 131 -13.48 14.67 3.20
C LEU A 131 -14.82 14.23 2.59
N ASP A 132 -15.00 14.58 1.32
CA ASP A 132 -15.99 14.01 0.42
C ASP A 132 -15.51 12.69 -0.18
N ALA A 133 -16.34 12.04 -1.01
CA ALA A 133 -15.98 10.77 -1.64
C ALA A 133 -14.77 10.91 -2.58
N GLU A 134 -14.66 12.04 -3.28
CA GLU A 134 -13.53 12.36 -4.17
C GLU A 134 -12.23 12.47 -3.37
N GLY A 135 -12.22 13.25 -2.29
CA GLY A 135 -11.08 13.34 -1.39
C GLY A 135 -10.75 12.01 -0.73
N GLY A 136 -11.74 11.21 -0.36
CA GLY A 136 -11.53 9.85 0.14
C GLY A 136 -10.78 8.97 -0.87
N LEU A 137 -11.26 8.91 -2.12
CA LEU A 137 -10.58 8.15 -3.17
C LEU A 137 -9.19 8.72 -3.47
N GLY A 138 -9.07 10.04 -3.52
CA GLY A 138 -7.82 10.77 -3.73
C GLY A 138 -6.75 10.41 -2.70
N VAL A 139 -7.09 10.45 -1.40
CA VAL A 139 -6.16 10.07 -0.31
C VAL A 139 -5.66 8.65 -0.51
N LEU A 140 -6.57 7.71 -0.78
CA LEU A 140 -6.21 6.31 -0.90
C LEU A 140 -5.31 6.06 -2.11
N LEU A 141 -5.63 6.64 -3.27
CA LEU A 141 -4.82 6.45 -4.47
C LEU A 141 -3.44 7.11 -4.35
N HIS A 142 -3.34 8.28 -3.71
CA HIS A 142 -2.03 8.86 -3.38
C HIS A 142 -1.22 7.94 -2.46
N TYR A 143 -1.89 7.31 -1.48
CA TYR A 143 -1.25 6.38 -0.57
C TYR A 143 -0.79 5.08 -1.25
N LEU A 144 -1.53 4.58 -2.24
CA LEU A 144 -1.20 3.35 -2.97
C LEU A 144 -0.14 3.57 -4.05
N SER A 145 -0.18 4.72 -4.73
CA SER A 145 0.67 5.00 -5.90
C SER A 145 1.97 5.70 -5.54
N GLY A 146 2.07 6.30 -4.35
CA GLY A 146 3.28 6.97 -3.88
C GLY A 146 4.03 6.20 -2.79
N THR A 147 5.35 6.35 -2.76
CA THR A 147 6.19 6.01 -1.59
C THR A 147 6.17 7.10 -0.52
N MET A 148 5.20 8.01 -0.61
CA MET A 148 5.15 9.22 0.21
C MET A 148 4.97 8.89 1.68
N ASN A 149 5.67 9.64 2.53
CA ASN A 149 5.46 9.53 3.96
C ASN A 149 4.06 10.02 4.34
N LYS A 150 3.53 9.50 5.46
CA LYS A 150 2.20 9.92 5.95
C LYS A 150 2.11 11.42 6.22
N THR A 151 3.23 12.08 6.53
CA THR A 151 3.29 13.53 6.76
C THR A 151 3.01 14.35 5.50
N SER A 152 3.42 13.91 4.32
CA SER A 152 3.10 14.60 3.07
C SER A 152 1.62 14.47 2.74
N LEU A 153 1.02 13.30 2.97
CA LEU A 153 -0.44 13.14 2.84
C LEU A 153 -1.21 14.04 3.81
N GLN A 154 -0.71 14.22 5.04
CA GLN A 154 -1.30 15.18 5.99
C GLN A 154 -1.29 16.60 5.44
N GLN A 155 -0.20 17.03 4.78
CA GLN A 155 -0.10 18.36 4.18
C GLN A 155 -1.00 18.52 2.94
N ILE A 156 -1.05 17.52 2.07
CA ILE A 156 -1.83 17.57 0.82
C ILE A 156 -3.34 17.61 1.08
N PHE A 157 -3.81 16.87 2.09
CA PHE A 157 -5.24 16.75 2.41
C PHE A 157 -5.66 17.49 3.68
N ALA A 158 -4.74 18.19 4.32
CA ALA A 158 -4.96 18.88 5.61
C ALA A 158 -5.58 17.96 6.70
N LEU A 159 -5.09 16.71 6.78
CA LEU A 159 -5.60 15.72 7.74
C LEU A 159 -4.61 15.52 8.89
N VAL A 160 -5.15 15.35 10.10
CA VAL A 160 -4.37 14.95 11.29
C VAL A 160 -4.01 13.45 11.17
N PRO A 161 -2.84 12.99 11.67
CA PRO A 161 -2.35 11.62 11.52
C PRO A 161 -3.33 10.50 11.88
N LEU A 162 -4.11 10.69 12.96
CA LEU A 162 -5.09 9.71 13.42
C LEU A 162 -6.20 9.53 12.38
N VAL A 163 -6.77 10.64 11.90
CA VAL A 163 -7.81 10.64 10.86
C VAL A 163 -7.29 10.00 9.58
N LEU A 164 -6.09 10.37 9.13
CA LEU A 164 -5.49 9.80 7.92
C LEU A 164 -5.35 8.28 8.02
N THR A 165 -4.91 7.76 9.18
CA THR A 165 -4.74 6.32 9.37
C THR A 165 -6.08 5.58 9.39
N CYS A 166 -7.09 6.12 10.07
CA CYS A 166 -8.46 5.58 10.06
C CYS A 166 -9.04 5.58 8.64
N TYR A 167 -8.85 6.67 7.89
CA TYR A 167 -9.33 6.81 6.53
C TYR A 167 -8.66 5.78 5.62
N ILE A 168 -7.33 5.64 5.65
CA ILE A 168 -6.64 4.63 4.83
C ILE A 168 -7.17 3.22 5.13
N HIS A 169 -7.37 2.87 6.40
CA HIS A 169 -7.89 1.54 6.75
C HIS A 169 -9.31 1.31 6.18
N PHE A 170 -10.21 2.26 6.41
CA PHE A 170 -11.59 2.23 5.93
C PHE A 170 -11.69 2.21 4.40
N LEU A 171 -10.99 3.13 3.75
CA LEU A 171 -11.01 3.33 2.30
C LEU A 171 -10.48 2.10 1.55
N ARG A 172 -9.47 1.41 2.09
CA ARG A 172 -8.95 0.16 1.48
C ARG A 172 -10.04 -0.90 1.35
N GLN A 173 -10.91 -1.03 2.37
CA GLN A 173 -12.02 -1.97 2.35
C GLN A 173 -13.07 -1.56 1.30
N ILE A 174 -13.44 -0.28 1.27
CA ILE A 174 -14.39 0.25 0.28
C ILE A 174 -13.88 0.06 -1.14
N LEU A 175 -12.60 0.39 -1.38
CA LEU A 175 -12.01 0.24 -2.71
C LEU A 175 -12.00 -1.22 -3.14
N ALA A 176 -11.65 -2.16 -2.26
CA ALA A 176 -11.69 -3.59 -2.57
C ALA A 176 -13.10 -4.05 -2.98
N LEU A 177 -14.13 -3.68 -2.21
CA LEU A 177 -15.53 -3.99 -2.52
C LEU A 177 -16.00 -3.34 -3.84
N THR A 178 -15.50 -2.14 -4.15
CA THR A 178 -15.81 -1.46 -5.41
C THR A 178 -15.18 -2.20 -6.59
N LEU A 179 -13.89 -2.53 -6.49
CA LEU A 179 -13.14 -3.20 -7.55
C LEU A 179 -13.68 -4.61 -7.85
N GLU A 180 -14.21 -5.31 -6.85
CA GLU A 180 -14.84 -6.62 -7.03
C GLU A 180 -16.05 -6.59 -7.99
N LYS A 181 -16.79 -5.47 -7.98
CA LYS A 181 -17.95 -5.25 -8.86
C LYS A 181 -17.55 -4.81 -10.26
N ILE A 182 -16.35 -4.26 -10.44
CA ILE A 182 -15.87 -3.75 -11.72
C ILE A 182 -15.33 -4.91 -12.57
N PRO A 183 -15.97 -5.27 -13.71
CA PRO A 183 -15.50 -6.40 -14.52
C PRO A 183 -14.08 -6.17 -15.07
N LYS A 184 -13.74 -4.93 -15.42
CA LYS A 184 -12.42 -4.54 -15.95
C LYS A 184 -11.28 -4.66 -14.93
N ALA A 185 -11.59 -4.69 -13.63
CA ALA A 185 -10.59 -4.82 -12.56
C ALA A 185 -10.26 -6.28 -12.23
N ARG A 186 -10.99 -7.24 -12.82
CA ARG A 186 -10.80 -8.66 -12.54
C ARG A 186 -9.50 -9.16 -13.18
N ILE A 187 -8.64 -9.73 -12.35
CA ILE A 187 -7.48 -10.49 -12.80
C ILE A 187 -7.98 -11.88 -13.19
N CYS A 188 -8.05 -12.13 -14.49
CA CYS A 188 -8.58 -13.38 -15.03
C CYS A 188 -7.68 -13.88 -16.16
N TRP A 189 -7.49 -15.20 -16.19
CA TRP A 189 -6.82 -15.84 -17.31
C TRP A 189 -7.61 -15.62 -18.60
N PRO A 190 -6.97 -15.20 -19.70
CA PRO A 190 -7.68 -14.89 -20.94
C PRO A 190 -8.34 -16.15 -21.53
N LYS A 191 -9.43 -15.95 -22.27
CA LYS A 191 -10.03 -16.98 -23.11
C LYS A 191 -9.19 -17.18 -24.38
N PRO A 192 -9.31 -18.32 -25.09
CA PRO A 192 -8.55 -18.59 -26.31
C PRO A 192 -8.62 -17.46 -27.35
N ASP A 193 -9.80 -16.88 -27.57
CA ASP A 193 -9.99 -15.76 -28.52
C ASP A 193 -9.13 -14.53 -28.14
N LYS A 194 -9.05 -14.22 -26.84
CA LYS A 194 -8.21 -13.13 -26.32
C LYS A 194 -6.72 -13.48 -26.33
N MET A 195 -6.37 -14.74 -26.10
CA MET A 195 -4.97 -15.19 -26.26
C MET A 195 -4.50 -15.02 -27.70
N GLN A 196 -5.38 -15.28 -28.69
CA GLN A 196 -5.05 -15.09 -30.10
C GLN A 196 -4.84 -13.61 -30.45
N GLU A 197 -5.68 -12.70 -29.92
CA GLU A 197 -5.48 -11.25 -30.05
C GLU A 197 -4.13 -10.81 -29.46
N TYR A 198 -3.78 -11.29 -28.26
CA TYR A 198 -2.50 -10.98 -27.63
C TYR A 198 -1.30 -11.53 -28.40
N LEU A 199 -1.43 -12.75 -28.93
CA LEU A 199 -0.43 -13.36 -29.78
C LEU A 199 -0.20 -12.54 -31.04
N GLN A 200 -1.25 -12.07 -31.70
CA GLN A 200 -1.15 -11.21 -32.88
C GLN A 200 -0.43 -9.89 -32.55
N ALA A 201 -0.74 -9.28 -31.41
CA ALA A 201 -0.07 -8.06 -30.96
C ALA A 201 1.44 -8.26 -30.72
N ILE A 202 1.83 -9.39 -30.13
CA ILE A 202 3.25 -9.74 -29.92
C ILE A 202 3.94 -10.01 -31.26
N GLN A 203 3.30 -10.79 -32.15
CA GLN A 203 3.85 -11.12 -33.46
C GLN A 203 4.05 -9.90 -34.35
N LEU A 204 3.17 -8.90 -34.27
CA LEU A 204 3.27 -7.67 -35.06
C LEU A 204 4.56 -6.91 -34.74
N ARG A 205 5.00 -6.96 -33.47
CA ARG A 205 6.25 -6.34 -33.01
C ARG A 205 7.46 -7.28 -33.13
N HIS A 206 7.26 -8.58 -32.90
CA HIS A 206 8.30 -9.62 -32.90
C HIS A 206 7.89 -10.82 -33.77
N PRO A 207 8.08 -10.77 -35.10
CA PRO A 207 7.59 -11.80 -36.02
C PRO A 207 8.15 -13.21 -35.78
N SER A 208 9.34 -13.31 -35.18
CA SER A 208 9.98 -14.58 -34.84
C SER A 208 9.32 -15.28 -33.65
N VAL A 209 8.57 -14.58 -32.80
CA VAL A 209 7.93 -15.15 -31.61
C VAL A 209 6.52 -15.67 -31.94
N ILE A 210 6.45 -16.92 -32.39
CA ILE A 210 5.18 -17.58 -32.75
C ILE A 210 4.65 -18.34 -31.53
N GLY A 211 3.48 -17.96 -30.99
CA GLY A 211 2.81 -18.67 -29.89
C GLY A 211 2.80 -17.95 -28.53
N GLY A 212 3.54 -16.85 -28.39
CA GLY A 212 3.60 -16.08 -27.15
C GLY A 212 2.35 -15.23 -26.97
N PHE A 213 1.67 -15.33 -25.82
CA PHE A 213 0.47 -14.51 -25.53
C PHE A 213 0.62 -13.59 -24.30
N GLY A 214 1.72 -13.69 -23.57
CA GLY A 214 1.97 -12.89 -22.38
C GLY A 214 3.36 -13.10 -21.80
N PHE A 215 3.65 -12.30 -20.77
CA PHE A 215 4.96 -12.19 -20.14
C PHE A 215 4.85 -12.55 -18.66
N LEU A 216 5.76 -13.38 -18.17
CA LEU A 216 5.87 -13.79 -16.78
C LEU A 216 7.10 -13.14 -16.17
N ASP A 217 6.91 -12.34 -15.12
CA ASP A 217 8.01 -11.70 -14.42
C ASP A 217 7.88 -11.81 -12.89
N GLY A 218 9.04 -11.82 -12.22
CA GLY A 218 9.18 -11.91 -10.78
C GLY A 218 9.56 -10.56 -10.18
N LEU A 219 8.82 -10.13 -9.16
CA LEU A 219 9.05 -8.89 -8.44
C LEU A 219 9.35 -9.16 -6.96
N SER A 220 10.58 -8.90 -6.54
CA SER A 220 10.99 -8.96 -5.13
C SER A 220 10.92 -7.57 -4.49
N LEU A 221 10.03 -7.40 -3.52
CA LEU A 221 9.88 -6.16 -2.77
C LEU A 221 10.63 -6.25 -1.43
N PRO A 222 11.51 -5.29 -1.09
CA PRO A 222 12.22 -5.30 0.17
C PRO A 222 11.26 -5.04 1.33
N ILE A 223 11.50 -5.72 2.46
CA ILE A 223 10.74 -5.52 3.69
C ILE A 223 11.68 -5.27 4.88
N GLY A 224 11.14 -4.67 5.93
CA GLY A 224 11.84 -4.59 7.22
C GLY A 224 12.05 -5.97 7.83
N ALA A 225 13.21 -6.19 8.43
CA ALA A 225 13.48 -7.42 9.17
C ALA A 225 12.52 -7.53 10.36
N SER A 226 11.83 -8.67 10.47
CA SER A 226 10.98 -8.95 11.63
C SER A 226 11.83 -9.27 12.86
N SER A 227 11.32 -8.94 14.04
CA SER A 227 11.86 -9.40 15.33
C SER A 227 11.57 -10.89 15.57
N ASP A 228 10.54 -11.43 14.91
CA ASP A 228 10.20 -12.85 14.94
C ASP A 228 11.20 -13.65 14.07
N ALA A 229 11.85 -14.64 14.69
CA ALA A 229 12.88 -15.46 14.06
C ALA A 229 12.37 -16.28 12.86
N ASP A 230 11.13 -16.77 12.92
CA ASP A 230 10.54 -17.60 11.86
C ASP A 230 10.15 -16.75 10.65
N ILE A 231 9.55 -15.58 10.90
CA ILE A 231 9.26 -14.60 9.85
C ILE A 231 10.55 -14.07 9.24
N LYS A 232 11.55 -13.78 10.07
CA LYS A 232 12.87 -13.33 9.61
C LYS A 232 13.52 -14.37 8.69
N ARG A 233 13.54 -15.65 9.09
CA ARG A 233 14.11 -16.73 8.27
C ARG A 233 13.34 -16.94 6.98
N SER A 234 12.01 -16.93 7.03
CA SER A 234 11.17 -17.17 5.85
C SER A 234 11.22 -16.03 4.83
N THR A 235 11.50 -14.81 5.25
CA THR A 235 11.59 -13.63 4.37
C THR A 235 13.01 -13.33 3.91
N TYR A 236 14.03 -13.95 4.51
CA TYR A 236 15.41 -13.75 4.10
C TYR A 236 15.67 -14.39 2.74
N ASN A 237 16.17 -13.60 1.79
CA ASN A 237 16.62 -14.06 0.49
C ASN A 237 18.15 -14.14 0.48
N GLY A 238 18.67 -15.36 0.35
CA GLY A 238 20.11 -15.62 0.35
C GLY A 238 20.87 -15.09 -0.87
N TRP A 239 20.17 -14.81 -1.98
CA TRP A 239 20.77 -14.24 -3.19
C TRP A 239 20.90 -12.72 -3.10
N LEU A 240 19.84 -12.05 -2.61
CA LEU A 240 19.83 -10.60 -2.45
C LEU A 240 20.48 -10.14 -1.14
N HIS A 241 20.86 -11.09 -0.27
CA HIS A 241 21.35 -10.84 1.09
C HIS A 241 20.45 -9.88 1.89
N SER A 242 19.13 -9.96 1.66
CA SER A 242 18.15 -9.02 2.19
C SER A 242 16.79 -9.70 2.46
N HIS A 243 15.96 -9.06 3.27
CA HIS A 243 14.59 -9.52 3.53
C HIS A 243 13.66 -9.01 2.44
N CYS A 244 12.98 -9.92 1.75
CA CYS A 244 12.04 -9.57 0.70
C CYS A 244 10.77 -10.43 0.72
N ILE A 245 9.75 -9.91 0.05
CA ILE A 245 8.56 -10.64 -0.35
C ILE A 245 8.61 -10.79 -1.86
N ASN A 246 8.48 -12.03 -2.32
CA ASN A 246 8.47 -12.36 -3.73
C ASN A 246 7.04 -12.32 -4.27
N ASN A 247 6.89 -11.71 -5.43
CA ASN A 247 5.65 -11.64 -6.18
C ASN A 247 5.94 -12.12 -7.60
N VAL A 248 4.95 -12.72 -8.24
CA VAL A 248 5.03 -13.16 -9.63
C VAL A 248 3.80 -12.63 -10.34
N LEU A 249 4.01 -11.92 -11.43
CA LEU A 249 2.95 -11.29 -12.21
C LEU A 249 3.01 -11.81 -13.65
N VAL A 250 1.83 -12.03 -14.23
CA VAL A 250 1.67 -12.34 -15.64
C VAL A 250 1.01 -11.17 -16.33
N PHE A 251 1.69 -10.61 -17.32
CA PHE A 251 1.25 -9.46 -18.09
C PHE A 251 0.77 -9.87 -19.48
N ALA A 252 -0.33 -9.30 -19.91
CA ALA A 252 -0.74 -9.26 -21.31
C ALA A 252 0.05 -8.17 -22.06
N PRO A 253 0.16 -8.23 -23.40
CA PRO A 253 0.91 -7.24 -24.19
C PRO A 253 0.35 -5.81 -24.12
N ASN A 254 -0.89 -5.65 -23.66
CA ASN A 254 -1.50 -4.34 -23.40
C ASN A 254 -1.16 -3.78 -22.00
N GLY A 255 -0.30 -4.45 -21.23
CA GLY A 255 0.09 -4.05 -19.88
C GLY A 255 -0.85 -4.50 -18.76
N CYS A 256 -1.96 -5.18 -19.08
CA CYS A 256 -2.87 -5.69 -18.05
C CYS A 256 -2.29 -6.92 -17.33
N VAL A 257 -2.51 -7.01 -16.02
CA VAL A 257 -2.18 -8.21 -15.23
C VAL A 257 -3.28 -9.25 -15.41
N ILE A 258 -2.93 -10.43 -15.92
CA ILE A 258 -3.87 -11.54 -16.19
C ILE A 258 -3.79 -12.68 -15.17
N ALA A 259 -2.68 -12.76 -14.43
CA ALA A 259 -2.55 -13.61 -13.24
C ALA A 259 -1.49 -13.03 -12.31
N ALA A 260 -1.63 -13.29 -11.02
CA ALA A 260 -0.68 -12.85 -10.01
C ALA A 260 -0.59 -13.85 -8.87
N LYS A 261 0.63 -14.09 -8.38
CA LYS A 261 0.88 -14.62 -7.04
C LYS A 261 1.62 -13.57 -6.25
N VAL A 262 0.96 -12.98 -5.27
CA VAL A 262 1.53 -11.95 -4.39
C VAL A 262 1.84 -12.52 -3.01
N ASN A 263 2.70 -11.82 -2.27
CA ASN A 263 3.01 -12.09 -0.87
C ASN A 263 3.62 -13.46 -0.59
N ALA A 264 4.48 -13.98 -1.49
CA ALA A 264 5.24 -15.18 -1.22
C ALA A 264 6.49 -14.88 -0.36
N PRO A 265 6.86 -15.76 0.60
CA PRO A 265 8.06 -15.56 1.40
C PRO A 265 9.33 -15.44 0.55
N GLY A 266 10.24 -14.53 0.91
CA GLY A 266 11.50 -14.29 0.19
C GLY A 266 12.43 -15.49 0.07
N SER A 267 12.35 -16.43 1.03
CA SER A 267 13.07 -17.71 0.99
C SER A 267 12.56 -18.68 -0.07
N TRP A 268 11.38 -18.45 -0.63
CA TRP A 268 10.82 -19.33 -1.65
C TRP A 268 11.46 -19.06 -3.00
N HIS A 269 12.01 -20.11 -3.59
CA HIS A 269 12.46 -20.08 -4.98
C HIS A 269 11.27 -19.83 -5.92
N ASN A 270 11.46 -19.03 -6.97
CA ASN A 270 10.41 -18.61 -7.91
C ASN A 270 9.54 -19.79 -8.37
N SER A 271 10.16 -20.94 -8.64
CA SER A 271 9.50 -22.19 -9.02
C SER A 271 8.38 -22.67 -8.08
N ARG A 272 8.53 -22.50 -6.76
CA ARG A 272 7.48 -22.86 -5.78
C ARG A 272 6.39 -21.79 -5.71
N THR A 273 6.75 -20.53 -5.92
CA THR A 273 5.81 -19.40 -5.95
C THR A 273 4.87 -19.49 -7.16
N VAL A 274 5.30 -20.06 -8.28
CA VAL A 274 4.56 -20.05 -9.56
C VAL A 274 3.57 -21.23 -9.72
N ALA A 275 3.47 -22.15 -8.74
CA ALA A 275 2.67 -23.37 -8.87
C ALA A 275 1.22 -23.15 -9.34
N HIS A 276 0.55 -22.10 -8.86
CA HIS A 276 -0.81 -21.75 -9.30
C HIS A 276 -0.86 -21.34 -10.79
N ILE A 277 0.13 -20.57 -11.26
CA ILE A 277 0.23 -20.14 -12.66
C ILE A 277 0.55 -21.34 -13.55
N TYR A 278 1.34 -22.29 -13.08
CA TYR A 278 1.61 -23.54 -13.80
C TYR A 278 0.34 -24.38 -14.00
N ASN A 279 -0.54 -24.47 -13.01
CA ASN A 279 -1.83 -25.14 -13.18
C ASN A 279 -2.70 -24.41 -14.22
N LEU A 280 -2.73 -23.07 -14.21
CA LEU A 280 -3.45 -22.30 -15.23
C LEU A 280 -2.90 -22.56 -16.65
N LEU A 281 -1.58 -22.67 -16.80
CA LEU A 281 -0.93 -23.01 -18.07
C LEU A 281 -1.23 -24.44 -18.55
N GLN A 282 -1.44 -25.38 -17.62
CA GLN A 282 -1.78 -26.76 -17.94
C GLN A 282 -3.26 -26.89 -18.30
N ASP A 283 -4.15 -26.34 -17.48
CA ASP A 283 -5.57 -26.62 -17.55
C ASP A 283 -6.32 -25.66 -18.51
N LYS A 284 -5.88 -24.41 -18.61
CA LYS A 284 -6.64 -23.34 -19.30
C LYS A 284 -5.98 -22.80 -20.56
N THR A 285 -4.77 -23.23 -20.88
CA THR A 285 -4.04 -22.76 -22.07
C THR A 285 -4.02 -23.85 -23.14
N PRO A 286 -4.60 -23.62 -24.33
CA PRO A 286 -4.58 -24.58 -25.44
C PRO A 286 -3.16 -24.91 -25.92
N ALA A 287 -3.01 -25.98 -26.70
CA ALA A 287 -1.76 -26.31 -27.36
C ALA A 287 -1.35 -25.19 -28.35
N GLY A 288 -0.04 -24.91 -28.45
CA GLY A 288 0.50 -23.85 -29.32
C GLY A 288 0.69 -22.49 -28.66
N PHE A 289 0.10 -22.25 -27.48
CA PHE A 289 0.28 -21.02 -26.71
C PHE A 289 1.29 -21.19 -25.57
N PHE A 290 2.14 -20.19 -25.36
CA PHE A 290 3.10 -20.12 -24.26
C PHE A 290 3.26 -18.72 -23.67
N LEU A 291 3.81 -18.68 -22.44
CA LEU A 291 4.29 -17.44 -21.83
C LEU A 291 5.78 -17.26 -22.06
N ILE A 292 6.17 -16.01 -22.22
CA ILE A 292 7.56 -15.58 -22.28
C ILE A 292 8.00 -15.25 -20.86
N ALA A 293 9.14 -15.79 -20.42
CA ALA A 293 9.62 -15.59 -19.06
C ALA A 293 11.12 -15.37 -19.01
N ASN A 294 11.60 -14.78 -17.91
CA ASN A 294 13.03 -14.73 -17.63
C ASN A 294 13.57 -16.12 -17.26
N THR A 295 14.90 -16.27 -17.32
CA THR A 295 15.57 -17.58 -17.16
C THR A 295 15.58 -18.13 -15.73
N ALA A 296 14.99 -17.40 -14.76
CA ALA A 296 14.84 -17.84 -13.38
C ALA A 296 13.59 -18.71 -13.16
N PHE A 297 12.70 -18.80 -14.15
CA PHE A 297 11.54 -19.68 -14.12
C PHE A 297 11.87 -21.04 -14.76
N PRO A 298 11.67 -22.17 -14.06
CA PRO A 298 12.00 -23.48 -14.60
C PRO A 298 11.05 -23.87 -15.74
N CYS A 299 11.63 -24.24 -16.87
CA CYS A 299 10.93 -24.85 -18.02
C CYS A 299 10.83 -26.38 -17.92
N GLY A 300 11.41 -26.98 -16.87
CA GLY A 300 11.68 -28.41 -16.76
C GLY A 300 10.63 -29.18 -15.97
N GLY A 301 9.58 -29.60 -16.66
CA GLY A 301 8.66 -30.66 -16.23
C GLY A 301 7.88 -31.15 -17.44
N ASN A 302 7.68 -32.47 -17.59
CA ASN A 302 7.05 -33.05 -18.78
C ASN A 302 5.69 -32.41 -19.13
N ASN A 303 4.96 -31.89 -18.13
CA ASN A 303 3.66 -31.24 -18.31
C ASN A 303 3.74 -29.72 -18.62
N LEU A 304 4.90 -29.09 -18.47
CA LEU A 304 5.14 -27.65 -18.77
C LEU A 304 6.00 -27.47 -20.03
N ALA A 305 6.42 -28.56 -20.65
CA ALA A 305 7.25 -28.55 -21.86
C ALA A 305 6.58 -27.72 -22.97
N GLY A 306 7.25 -26.64 -23.38
CA GLY A 306 6.79 -25.74 -24.44
C GLY A 306 5.74 -24.71 -24.03
N LYS A 307 5.26 -24.70 -22.77
CA LYS A 307 4.28 -23.71 -22.26
C LYS A 307 4.93 -22.44 -21.69
N ILE A 308 6.23 -22.50 -21.39
CA ILE A 308 7.04 -21.36 -20.98
C ILE A 308 8.29 -21.36 -21.87
N LYS A 309 8.60 -20.20 -22.45
CA LYS A 309 9.83 -19.99 -23.21
C LYS A 309 10.68 -18.92 -22.55
N THR A 310 11.92 -19.29 -22.31
CA THR A 310 12.95 -18.43 -21.73
C THR A 310 14.06 -18.22 -22.76
N PRO A 311 14.75 -17.07 -22.74
CA PRO A 311 15.94 -16.88 -23.57
C PRO A 311 17.05 -17.87 -23.14
N LEU A 312 17.96 -18.17 -24.06
CA LEU A 312 19.10 -19.04 -23.82
C LEU A 312 20.03 -18.41 -22.78
N LYS A 313 20.51 -19.20 -21.82
CA LYS A 313 21.62 -18.83 -20.95
C LYS A 313 22.94 -18.98 -21.71
N HIS A 314 23.96 -18.23 -21.31
CA HIS A 314 25.32 -18.30 -21.86
C HIS A 314 25.95 -19.72 -21.82
N LYS A 315 25.39 -20.65 -21.03
CA LYS A 315 25.87 -22.03 -20.89
C LYS A 315 24.96 -23.08 -21.52
N ASP A 316 23.88 -22.67 -22.19
CA ASP A 316 22.96 -23.63 -22.80
C ASP A 316 23.59 -24.28 -24.02
N ALA A 317 23.44 -25.60 -24.12
CA ALA A 317 23.96 -26.38 -25.25
C ALA A 317 23.22 -25.97 -26.52
N LEU A 318 23.96 -25.43 -27.49
CA LEU A 318 23.43 -25.13 -28.81
C LEU A 318 23.31 -26.41 -29.64
N PRO A 319 22.38 -26.47 -30.59
CA PRO A 319 22.31 -27.55 -31.56
C PRO A 319 23.66 -27.71 -32.30
N ASN A 320 24.09 -28.95 -32.53
CA ASN A 320 25.33 -29.25 -33.27
C ASN A 320 25.33 -28.73 -34.72
N ASN A 321 24.16 -28.34 -35.26
CA ASN A 321 24.05 -27.77 -36.60
C ASN A 321 24.18 -26.23 -36.51
N PRO A 322 25.16 -25.61 -37.22
CA PRO A 322 25.44 -24.18 -37.11
C PRO A 322 24.27 -23.28 -37.54
N ILE A 323 23.45 -23.70 -38.51
CA ILE A 323 22.28 -22.94 -38.95
C ILE A 323 21.21 -22.95 -37.85
N LYS A 324 20.93 -24.13 -37.28
CA LYS A 324 19.97 -24.28 -36.18
C LYS A 324 20.45 -23.59 -34.90
N ALA A 325 21.77 -23.54 -34.67
CA ALA A 325 22.35 -22.78 -33.57
C ALA A 325 22.15 -21.27 -33.75
N GLN A 326 22.37 -20.76 -34.96
CA GLN A 326 22.14 -19.35 -35.26
C GLN A 326 20.66 -18.96 -35.14
N ASP A 327 19.75 -19.82 -35.62
CA ASP A 327 18.30 -19.62 -35.48
C ASP A 327 17.87 -19.61 -34.00
N ALA A 328 18.44 -20.50 -33.18
CA ALA A 328 18.18 -20.54 -31.74
C ALA A 328 18.69 -19.27 -31.02
N ILE A 329 19.85 -18.74 -31.42
CA ILE A 329 20.39 -17.48 -30.90
C ILE A 329 19.50 -16.30 -31.32
N ASN A 330 19.11 -16.23 -32.59
CA ASN A 330 18.23 -15.17 -33.11
C ASN A 330 16.87 -15.18 -32.41
N TYR A 331 16.32 -16.37 -32.17
CA TYR A 331 15.07 -16.56 -31.43
C TYR A 331 15.21 -16.16 -29.95
N SER A 332 16.32 -16.51 -29.32
CA SER A 332 16.63 -16.09 -27.95
C SER A 332 16.73 -14.56 -27.81
N ASN A 333 17.39 -13.90 -28.77
CA ASN A 333 17.50 -12.45 -28.81
C ASN A 333 16.13 -11.80 -29.03
N ALA A 334 15.26 -12.40 -29.84
CA ALA A 334 13.90 -11.94 -30.02
C ALA A 334 13.06 -12.06 -28.74
N ILE A 335 13.20 -13.16 -28.00
CA ILE A 335 12.55 -13.32 -26.68
C ILE A 335 13.06 -12.28 -25.67
N THR A 336 14.36 -11.97 -25.70
CA THR A 336 14.97 -11.03 -24.75
C THR A 336 14.58 -9.57 -25.03
N SER A 337 14.24 -9.26 -26.29
CA SER A 337 13.85 -7.90 -26.72
C SER A 337 12.34 -7.65 -26.73
N ALA A 338 11.52 -8.68 -26.47
CA ALA A 338 10.07 -8.62 -26.41
C ALA A 338 9.57 -8.19 -25.03
#